data_AF-A0A0R1W8Y8-F1
#
_entry.id   AF-A0A0R1W8Y8-F1
#
_cell.length_a   1.000
_cell.length_b   1.000
_cell.length_c   1.000
_cell.angle_alpha   90.00
_cell.angle_beta   90.00
_cell.angle_gamma   90.00
#
_symmetry.space_group_name_H-M   'P 1'
#
loop_
_entity.id
_entity.type
_entity.pdbx_description
1 polymer ?
#
loop_
_entity_poly.entity_id
_entity_poly.type
_entity_poly.pdbx_seq_one_letter_code
_entity_poly.pdbx_strand_id
1 'polypeptide(L)'
;MALTFSSNKLAMAREIGLHKVSSSYINKIGERNQYYRLNQNTRVKYAGKKVTLPKGTIVSGTIAESSTGIGKTGKVLMSGLVDISYALKKRIGVKEPTKTFNVYLLYSPSRYTRVKRPAYTLPFGRNVLYSGGISAFKERAVKYYYNLSFTSNALRITSDGYLEFYKYNKKPLGGGALEWNYTQKPSSYAKISHTLNKGSKKYLYFQKKISGIKATRLNNGKYHYRLSINNQHTPYQYIGKSYDMVASFYTIGGTNYFEAPAR
;
A
#
# COMPACT_ATOMS: atom_id res chain seq x y z
N MET A 1 -40.61 -46.70 18.81
CA MET A 1 -39.18 -46.46 18.51
C MET A 1 -39.12 -45.72 17.18
N ALA A 2 -38.88 -44.40 17.19
CA ALA A 2 -38.38 -43.63 16.05
C ALA A 2 -37.92 -42.26 16.57
N LEU A 3 -36.62 -42.05 16.47
CA LEU A 3 -35.85 -40.94 17.03
C LEU A 3 -36.18 -39.60 16.35
N THR A 4 -36.53 -38.61 17.17
CA THR A 4 -36.48 -37.19 16.81
C THR A 4 -35.03 -36.75 16.70
N PHE A 5 -34.54 -36.49 15.48
CA PHE A 5 -33.28 -35.79 15.27
C PHE A 5 -33.50 -34.29 15.49
N SER A 6 -33.26 -33.83 16.71
CA SER A 6 -32.98 -32.42 17.00
C SER A 6 -31.67 -32.05 16.29
N SER A 7 -31.78 -31.31 15.20
CA SER A 7 -30.62 -30.66 14.59
C SER A 7 -30.29 -29.41 15.41
N ASN A 8 -29.45 -29.60 16.43
CA ASN A 8 -28.70 -28.53 17.07
C ASN A 8 -27.78 -27.86 16.04
N LYS A 9 -28.33 -26.99 15.19
CA LYS A 9 -27.56 -25.94 14.52
C LYS A 9 -27.47 -24.76 15.48
N LEU A 10 -26.52 -24.85 16.41
CA LEU A 10 -25.92 -23.67 17.04
C LEU A 10 -25.20 -22.89 15.93
N ALA A 11 -25.96 -22.12 15.16
CA ALA A 11 -25.41 -21.00 14.43
C ALA A 11 -24.97 -19.98 15.50
N MET A 12 -23.70 -20.02 15.89
CA MET A 12 -23.14 -18.97 16.73
C MET A 12 -23.38 -17.63 16.02
N ALA A 13 -24.29 -16.83 16.57
CA ALA A 13 -24.55 -15.50 16.09
C ALA A 13 -23.22 -14.73 16.11
N ARG A 14 -22.73 -14.36 14.94
CA ARG A 14 -21.45 -13.68 14.83
C ARG A 14 -21.62 -12.26 15.39
N GLU A 15 -20.95 -11.95 16.49
CA GLU A 15 -21.07 -10.64 17.13
C GLU A 15 -20.56 -9.54 16.19
N ILE A 16 -21.51 -8.76 15.65
CA ILE A 16 -21.24 -7.63 14.77
C ILE A 16 -20.54 -6.56 15.59
N GLY A 17 -19.39 -6.08 15.13
CA GLY A 17 -18.67 -5.04 15.83
C GLY A 17 -17.17 -5.10 15.64
N LEU A 18 -16.48 -4.32 16.47
CA LEU A 18 -15.05 -4.13 16.40
C LEU A 18 -14.35 -5.03 17.41
N HIS A 19 -13.46 -5.89 16.92
CA HIS A 19 -12.75 -6.90 17.68
C HIS A 19 -11.25 -6.73 17.50
N LYS A 20 -10.49 -6.80 18.59
CA LYS A 20 -9.03 -6.83 18.49
C LYS A 20 -8.61 -8.20 17.97
N VAL A 21 -7.67 -8.23 17.03
CA VAL A 21 -7.10 -9.48 16.50
C VAL A 21 -5.60 -9.55 16.78
N SER A 22 -5.02 -10.74 16.66
CA SER A 22 -3.59 -10.93 16.86
C SER A 22 -2.79 -10.39 15.67
N SER A 23 -1.54 -9.99 15.91
CA SER A 23 -0.61 -9.70 14.80
C SER A 23 -0.35 -10.94 13.93
N SER A 24 -0.42 -12.16 14.49
CA SER A 24 -0.28 -13.41 13.73
C SER A 24 -1.43 -13.59 12.72
N TYR A 25 -2.64 -13.17 13.06
CA TYR A 25 -3.77 -13.18 12.13
C TYR A 25 -3.50 -12.28 10.92
N ILE A 26 -3.03 -11.05 11.14
CA ILE A 26 -2.61 -10.15 10.05
C ILE A 26 -1.52 -10.77 9.18
N ASN A 27 -0.51 -11.40 9.81
CA ASN A 27 0.58 -12.04 9.08
C ASN A 27 0.11 -13.20 8.18
N LYS A 28 -1.01 -13.85 8.54
CA LYS A 28 -1.63 -14.95 7.79
C LYS A 28 -2.44 -14.44 6.59
N ILE A 29 -3.21 -13.36 6.78
CA ILE A 29 -4.12 -12.86 5.74
C ILE A 29 -3.52 -11.76 4.85
N GLY A 30 -2.41 -11.17 5.27
CA GLY A 30 -1.81 -10.03 4.58
C GLY A 30 -1.00 -10.45 3.37
N GLU A 31 -1.27 -9.82 2.23
CA GLU A 31 -0.49 -10.02 1.02
C GLU A 31 0.96 -9.56 1.19
N ARG A 32 1.87 -10.42 0.71
CA ARG A 32 3.32 -10.16 0.72
C ARG A 32 3.77 -9.73 -0.67
N ASN A 33 3.92 -8.43 -0.84
CA ASN A 33 4.45 -7.87 -2.09
C ASN A 33 5.86 -8.41 -2.38
N GLN A 34 6.10 -8.86 -3.61
CA GLN A 34 7.45 -9.10 -4.10
C GLN A 34 7.98 -7.84 -4.79
N TYR A 35 9.30 -7.67 -4.77
CA TYR A 35 9.96 -6.49 -5.30
C TYR A 35 11.09 -6.87 -6.24
N TYR A 36 11.24 -6.10 -7.30
CA TYR A 36 12.22 -6.32 -8.35
C TYR A 36 12.94 -5.02 -8.65
N ARG A 37 14.28 -5.08 -8.70
CA ARG A 37 15.13 -3.98 -9.14
C ARG A 37 15.45 -4.15 -10.61
N LEU A 38 15.22 -3.12 -11.42
CA LEU A 38 15.58 -3.11 -12.83
C LEU A 38 17.11 -3.00 -12.98
N ASN A 39 17.71 -3.92 -13.73
CA ASN A 39 19.16 -3.96 -13.94
C ASN A 39 19.61 -3.04 -15.08
N GLN A 40 18.67 -2.51 -15.87
CA GLN A 40 18.90 -1.63 -17.00
C GLN A 40 17.72 -0.68 -17.22
N ASN A 41 17.91 0.33 -18.07
CA ASN A 41 16.81 1.15 -18.55
C ASN A 41 15.82 0.27 -19.29
N THR A 42 14.56 0.27 -18.85
CA THR A 42 13.56 -0.68 -19.32
C THR A 42 12.42 0.07 -19.99
N ARG A 43 12.27 -0.15 -21.30
CA ARG A 43 11.17 0.41 -22.08
C ARG A 43 9.90 -0.41 -21.83
N VAL A 44 8.80 0.27 -21.52
CA VAL A 44 7.48 -0.34 -21.31
C VAL A 44 6.41 0.41 -22.09
N LYS A 45 5.35 -0.29 -22.49
CA LYS A 45 4.15 0.34 -23.06
C LYS A 45 3.17 0.60 -21.93
N TYR A 46 2.82 1.86 -21.74
CA TYR A 46 1.82 2.32 -20.79
C TYR A 46 0.78 3.18 -21.51
N ALA A 47 -0.50 2.81 -21.42
CA ALA A 47 -1.60 3.49 -22.09
C ALA A 47 -1.31 3.78 -23.58
N GLY A 48 -0.80 2.78 -24.31
CA GLY A 48 -0.46 2.91 -25.73
C GLY A 48 0.91 3.53 -26.03
N LYS A 49 1.52 4.25 -25.08
CA LYS A 49 2.78 4.99 -25.29
C LYS A 49 3.99 4.28 -24.69
N LYS A 50 5.15 4.43 -25.33
CA LYS A 50 6.42 3.92 -24.79
C LYS A 50 6.96 4.90 -23.76
N VAL A 51 7.28 4.40 -22.56
CA VAL A 51 8.02 5.13 -21.52
C VAL A 51 9.21 4.31 -21.06
N THR A 52 10.23 4.94 -20.49
CA THR A 52 11.43 4.26 -20.02
C THR A 52 11.55 4.37 -18.51
N LEU A 53 11.51 3.22 -17.83
CA LEU A 53 11.85 3.11 -16.42
C LEU A 53 13.38 3.09 -16.27
N PRO A 54 13.96 3.98 -15.45
CA PRO A 54 15.41 4.02 -15.26
C PRO A 54 15.96 2.74 -14.60
N LYS A 55 17.20 2.39 -14.95
CA LYS A 55 18.01 1.40 -14.21
C LYS A 55 17.99 1.70 -12.71
N GLY A 56 17.90 0.65 -11.89
CA GLY A 56 17.87 0.74 -10.44
C GLY A 56 16.49 1.06 -9.86
N THR A 57 15.48 1.33 -10.68
CA THR A 57 14.09 1.47 -10.20
C THR A 57 13.66 0.17 -9.55
N ILE A 58 13.07 0.28 -8.36
CA ILE A 58 12.40 -0.85 -7.69
C ILE A 58 10.92 -0.76 -8.03
N VAL A 59 10.35 -1.87 -8.50
CA VAL A 59 8.92 -2.05 -8.71
C VAL A 59 8.42 -3.16 -7.80
N SER A 60 7.17 -3.05 -7.34
CA SER A 60 6.48 -4.23 -6.82
C SER A 60 5.89 -5.02 -7.99
N GLY A 61 5.72 -6.32 -7.85
CA GLY A 61 5.11 -7.12 -8.90
C GLY A 61 5.16 -8.62 -8.67
N THR A 62 4.51 -9.36 -9.53
CA THR A 62 4.49 -10.83 -9.54
C THR A 62 4.90 -11.35 -10.91
N ILE A 63 5.54 -12.51 -10.93
CA ILE A 63 5.83 -13.22 -12.17
C ILE A 63 4.59 -14.06 -12.49
N ALA A 64 4.03 -13.85 -13.68
CA ALA A 64 2.89 -14.60 -14.18
C ALA A 64 3.18 -15.15 -15.57
N GLU A 65 2.45 -16.20 -15.95
CA GLU A 65 2.41 -16.65 -17.33
C GLU A 65 1.55 -15.68 -18.16
N SER A 66 2.01 -15.36 -19.35
CA SER A 66 1.36 -14.45 -20.28
C SER A 66 0.57 -15.27 -21.29
N SER A 67 -0.75 -15.26 -21.17
CA SER A 67 -1.67 -15.71 -22.22
C SER A 67 -1.64 -14.80 -23.45
N THR A 68 -1.02 -13.62 -23.34
CA THR A 68 -0.95 -12.60 -24.40
C THR A 68 0.27 -12.72 -25.32
N GLY A 69 1.09 -13.77 -25.18
CA GLY A 69 2.25 -14.03 -26.05
C GLY A 69 3.39 -13.01 -25.91
N ILE A 70 3.44 -12.26 -24.81
CA ILE A 70 4.49 -11.28 -24.56
C ILE A 70 5.77 -12.04 -24.13
N GLY A 71 6.59 -12.40 -25.13
CA GLY A 71 7.95 -12.93 -24.94
C GLY A 71 8.12 -14.42 -25.22
N LYS A 72 9.33 -14.81 -25.67
CA LYS A 72 9.70 -16.21 -26.00
C LYS A 72 9.56 -17.20 -24.84
N THR A 73 9.57 -16.71 -23.60
CA THR A 73 9.49 -17.53 -22.38
C THR A 73 8.07 -17.72 -21.86
N GLY A 74 7.07 -17.05 -22.46
CA GLY A 74 5.69 -17.06 -21.98
C GLY A 74 5.49 -16.43 -20.60
N LYS A 75 6.50 -15.75 -20.02
CA LYS A 75 6.43 -15.16 -18.67
C LYS A 75 6.56 -13.64 -18.71
N VAL A 76 5.82 -12.98 -17.82
CA VAL A 76 5.86 -11.52 -17.62
C VAL A 76 5.97 -11.18 -16.14
N LEU A 77 6.67 -10.08 -15.85
CA LEU A 77 6.57 -9.39 -14.57
C LEU A 77 5.43 -8.38 -14.67
N MET A 78 4.37 -8.61 -13.90
CA MET A 78 3.23 -7.69 -13.76
C MET A 78 3.55 -6.72 -12.62
N SER A 79 3.49 -5.42 -12.87
CA SER A 79 3.60 -4.43 -11.80
C SER A 79 2.50 -4.64 -10.76
N GLY A 80 2.87 -4.65 -9.49
CA GLY A 80 2.01 -5.02 -8.36
C GLY A 80 1.29 -3.84 -7.71
N LEU A 81 0.66 -4.12 -6.57
CA LEU A 81 -0.22 -3.19 -5.85
C LEU A 81 0.51 -1.96 -5.30
N VAL A 82 1.78 -2.10 -4.92
CA VAL A 82 2.61 -0.97 -4.50
C VAL A 82 3.21 -0.33 -5.74
N ASP A 83 2.40 0.51 -6.37
CA ASP A 83 2.76 1.21 -7.59
C ASP A 83 3.86 2.27 -7.36
N ILE A 84 4.49 2.73 -8.44
CA ILE A 84 5.54 3.74 -8.45
C ILE A 84 4.98 5.14 -8.11
N SER A 85 5.89 6.05 -7.80
CA SER A 85 5.56 7.41 -7.42
C SER A 85 5.06 8.28 -8.57
N TYR A 86 4.18 9.23 -8.22
CA TYR A 86 3.80 10.37 -9.04
C TYR A 86 5.04 11.11 -9.56
N ALA A 87 6.07 11.27 -8.72
CA ALA A 87 7.32 11.92 -9.09
C ALA A 87 8.04 11.17 -10.24
N LEU A 88 8.12 9.84 -10.15
CA LEU A 88 8.71 9.02 -11.19
C LEU A 88 7.87 9.04 -12.47
N LYS A 89 6.54 8.89 -12.36
CA LYS A 89 5.61 8.95 -13.50
C LYS A 89 5.77 10.25 -14.28
N LYS A 90 5.83 11.39 -13.58
CA LYS A 90 6.14 12.69 -14.21
C LYS A 90 7.49 12.69 -14.90
N ARG A 91 8.54 12.23 -14.23
CA ARG A 91 9.92 12.24 -14.75
C ARG A 91 10.07 11.42 -16.04
N ILE A 92 9.33 10.32 -16.16
CA ILE A 92 9.39 9.44 -17.35
C ILE A 92 8.37 9.81 -18.44
N GLY A 93 7.68 10.96 -18.31
CA GLY A 93 6.78 11.49 -19.32
C GLY A 93 5.39 10.84 -19.38
N VAL A 94 4.90 10.25 -18.28
CA VAL A 94 3.50 9.76 -18.22
C VAL A 94 2.54 10.95 -18.28
N LYS A 95 1.62 10.95 -19.24
CA LYS A 95 0.62 12.03 -19.45
C LYS A 95 -0.30 12.22 -18.24
N GLU A 96 -0.74 11.12 -17.62
CA GLU A 96 -1.64 11.13 -16.46
C GLU A 96 -0.96 10.50 -15.23
N PRO A 97 0.00 11.21 -14.59
CA PRO A 97 0.82 10.65 -13.52
C PRO A 97 0.04 10.37 -12.22
N THR A 98 -1.22 10.79 -12.14
CA THR A 98 -2.12 10.48 -11.02
C THR A 98 -2.73 9.09 -11.13
N LYS A 99 -2.78 8.48 -12.33
CA LYS A 99 -3.39 7.16 -12.57
C LYS A 99 -2.46 6.00 -12.19
N THR A 100 -3.04 4.81 -12.02
CA THR A 100 -2.27 3.58 -11.75
C THR A 100 -1.27 3.35 -12.89
N PHE A 101 -0.06 2.93 -12.56
CA PHE A 101 0.95 2.55 -13.55
C PHE A 101 1.07 1.03 -13.63
N ASN A 102 0.06 0.43 -14.27
CA ASN A 102 0.03 -1.01 -14.51
C ASN A 102 0.75 -1.32 -15.83
N VAL A 103 1.85 -2.08 -15.75
CA VAL A 103 2.64 -2.48 -16.91
C VAL A 103 3.00 -3.96 -16.85
N TYR A 104 3.10 -4.55 -18.04
CA TYR A 104 3.64 -5.89 -18.25
C TYR A 104 5.06 -5.77 -18.77
N LEU A 105 6.00 -6.38 -18.06
CA LEU A 105 7.41 -6.39 -18.40
C LEU A 105 7.77 -7.81 -18.87
N LEU A 106 8.44 -7.92 -20.02
CA LEU A 106 8.98 -9.21 -20.47
C LEU A 106 9.87 -9.83 -19.39
N TYR A 107 9.58 -11.07 -19.00
CA TYR A 107 10.38 -11.76 -18.01
C TYR A 107 11.68 -12.30 -18.66
N SER A 108 12.79 -11.57 -18.47
CA SER A 108 14.17 -12.09 -18.51
C SER A 108 14.94 -11.84 -17.18
N PRO A 109 15.44 -12.89 -16.48
CA PRO A 109 16.17 -12.76 -15.20
C PRO A 109 17.39 -11.82 -15.23
N SER A 110 18.01 -11.62 -16.40
CA SER A 110 19.12 -10.66 -16.54
C SER A 110 18.66 -9.21 -16.44
N ARG A 111 17.39 -8.91 -16.76
CA ARG A 111 16.84 -7.55 -16.83
C ARG A 111 16.32 -7.03 -15.50
N TYR A 112 15.97 -7.91 -14.56
CA TYR A 112 15.53 -7.52 -13.24
C TYR A 112 15.94 -8.55 -12.20
N THR A 113 16.30 -8.06 -11.02
CA THR A 113 16.72 -8.88 -9.89
C THR A 113 15.63 -8.85 -8.84
N ARG A 114 15.17 -10.01 -8.36
CA ARG A 114 14.31 -10.06 -7.17
C ARG A 114 15.10 -9.53 -5.98
N VAL A 115 14.55 -8.55 -5.27
CA VAL A 115 15.18 -7.95 -4.09
C VAL A 115 14.38 -8.25 -2.84
N LYS A 116 15.05 -8.21 -1.69
CA LYS A 116 14.35 -8.19 -0.40
C LYS A 116 13.38 -7.02 -0.37
N ARG A 117 12.27 -7.19 0.35
CA ARG A 117 11.30 -6.11 0.58
C ARG A 117 12.03 -4.86 1.06
N PRO A 118 11.87 -3.70 0.38
CA PRO A 118 12.59 -2.50 0.76
C PRO A 118 12.31 -2.09 2.20
N ALA A 119 13.33 -1.66 2.92
CA ALA A 119 13.23 -1.36 4.34
C ALA A 119 12.18 -0.28 4.66
N TYR A 120 11.88 0.62 3.73
CA TYR A 120 10.88 1.67 3.91
C TYR A 120 9.42 1.20 3.79
N THR A 121 9.15 0.05 3.17
CA THR A 121 7.77 -0.41 3.00
C THR A 121 7.21 -1.03 4.27
N LEU A 122 5.88 -1.12 4.33
CA LEU A 122 5.14 -1.82 5.36
C LEU A 122 5.08 -3.32 5.03
N PRO A 123 4.94 -4.19 6.05
CA PRO A 123 5.06 -5.63 5.86
C PRO A 123 3.84 -6.25 5.14
N PHE A 124 2.64 -5.71 5.35
CA PHE A 124 1.37 -6.22 4.83
C PHE A 124 0.55 -5.04 4.32
N GLY A 125 0.01 -5.14 3.10
CA GLY A 125 -0.81 -4.07 2.53
C GLY A 125 -0.28 -3.45 1.24
N ARG A 126 -0.87 -2.32 0.89
CA ARG A 126 -0.59 -1.57 -0.34
C ARG A 126 0.33 -0.37 -0.09
N ASN A 127 0.89 -0.28 1.12
CA ASN A 127 1.61 0.87 1.66
C ASN A 127 0.79 2.17 1.63
N VAL A 128 -0.50 2.08 1.96
CA VAL A 128 -1.39 3.23 2.03
C VAL A 128 -1.96 3.34 3.43
N LEU A 129 -1.58 4.42 4.09
CA LEU A 129 -1.95 4.73 5.46
C LEU A 129 -3.00 5.83 5.44
N TYR A 130 -4.23 5.50 5.83
CA TYR A 130 -5.34 6.45 5.94
C TYR A 130 -5.40 7.04 7.35
N SER A 131 -5.57 8.35 7.48
CA SER A 131 -5.61 9.04 8.77
C SER A 131 -6.93 8.82 9.51
N GLY A 132 -6.90 8.98 10.84
CA GLY A 132 -8.10 8.98 11.70
C GLY A 132 -8.20 7.76 12.62
N GLY A 133 -7.23 6.84 12.51
CA GLY A 133 -7.11 5.69 13.42
C GLY A 133 -8.35 4.81 13.48
N ILE A 134 -8.62 4.28 14.68
CA ILE A 134 -9.68 3.30 14.91
C ILE A 134 -11.09 3.83 14.62
N SER A 135 -11.35 5.11 14.87
CA SER A 135 -12.65 5.73 14.61
C SER A 135 -12.95 5.81 13.12
N ALA A 136 -12.00 6.30 12.32
CA ALA A 136 -12.15 6.35 10.85
C ALA A 136 -12.22 4.95 10.23
N PHE A 137 -11.48 3.98 10.76
CA PHE A 137 -11.59 2.58 10.35
C PHE A 137 -12.98 2.01 10.63
N LYS A 138 -13.51 2.18 11.85
CA LYS A 138 -14.85 1.71 12.23
C LYS A 138 -15.92 2.35 11.35
N GLU A 139 -15.86 3.66 11.16
CA GLU A 139 -16.78 4.39 10.28
C GLU A 139 -16.74 3.84 8.85
N ARG A 140 -15.55 3.64 8.30
CA ARG A 140 -15.38 3.03 6.98
C ARG A 140 -16.04 1.66 6.89
N ALA A 141 -15.77 0.80 7.87
CA ALA A 141 -16.22 -0.58 7.87
C ALA A 141 -17.76 -0.68 7.97
N VAL A 142 -18.39 0.16 8.80
CA VAL A 142 -19.85 0.29 8.88
C VAL A 142 -20.43 0.73 7.53
N LYS A 143 -19.80 1.71 6.87
CA LYS A 143 -20.30 2.30 5.62
C LYS A 143 -19.92 1.52 4.35
N TYR A 144 -19.18 0.41 4.46
CA TYR A 144 -18.66 -0.34 3.30
C TYR A 144 -19.72 -0.61 2.22
N TYR A 145 -20.89 -1.08 2.63
CA TYR A 145 -21.98 -1.46 1.73
C TYR A 145 -22.72 -0.28 1.10
N TYR A 146 -22.84 0.82 1.83
CA TYR A 146 -23.63 1.97 1.40
C TYR A 146 -22.79 3.04 0.70
N ASN A 147 -21.47 2.98 0.88
CA ASN A 147 -20.55 3.93 0.31
C ASN A 147 -19.26 3.23 -0.15
N LEU A 148 -19.15 3.08 -1.47
CA LEU A 148 -17.96 2.54 -2.15
C LEU A 148 -16.79 3.53 -2.19
N SER A 149 -16.96 4.73 -1.65
CA SER A 149 -15.95 5.78 -1.63
C SER A 149 -15.46 6.05 -0.21
N PHE A 150 -14.15 6.25 -0.07
CA PHE A 150 -13.52 6.63 1.17
C PHE A 150 -12.57 7.82 0.97
N THR A 151 -12.68 8.80 1.86
CA THR A 151 -11.88 10.01 1.88
C THR A 151 -11.27 10.19 3.26
N SER A 152 -9.98 10.51 3.30
CA SER A 152 -9.23 10.91 4.50
C SER A 152 -7.93 11.57 4.04
N ASN A 153 -7.13 12.11 4.95
CA ASN A 153 -5.73 12.32 4.59
C ASN A 153 -5.06 10.95 4.43
N ALA A 154 -4.17 10.79 3.46
CA ALA A 154 -3.44 9.55 3.26
C ALA A 154 -1.94 9.79 3.11
N LEU A 155 -1.14 8.86 3.63
CA LEU A 155 0.28 8.76 3.36
C LEU A 155 0.55 7.46 2.61
N ARG A 156 1.23 7.57 1.47
CA ARG A 156 1.57 6.45 0.62
C ARG A 156 3.09 6.28 0.54
N ILE A 157 3.55 5.03 0.63
CA ILE A 157 4.96 4.65 0.45
C ILE A 157 5.07 3.86 -0.86
N THR A 158 5.78 4.42 -1.83
CA THR A 158 5.83 3.84 -3.18
C THR A 158 6.94 2.81 -3.31
N SER A 159 6.83 1.90 -4.29
CA SER A 159 7.83 0.84 -4.48
C SER A 159 9.18 1.38 -4.93
N ASP A 160 9.19 2.52 -5.61
CA ASP A 160 10.41 3.22 -6.00
C ASP A 160 10.95 4.13 -4.87
N GLY A 161 10.38 4.11 -3.66
CA GLY A 161 10.97 4.76 -2.48
C GLY A 161 10.66 6.25 -2.34
N TYR A 162 9.43 6.66 -2.59
CA TYR A 162 8.91 7.97 -2.23
C TYR A 162 7.87 7.87 -1.13
N LEU A 163 7.79 8.95 -0.35
CA LEU A 163 6.64 9.27 0.49
C LEU A 163 5.76 10.27 -0.25
N GLU A 164 4.46 10.00 -0.29
CA GLU A 164 3.45 10.85 -0.92
C GLU A 164 2.34 11.15 0.07
N PHE A 165 2.08 12.42 0.34
CA PHE A 165 0.97 12.86 1.18
C PHE A 165 -0.18 13.36 0.31
N TYR A 166 -1.38 12.94 0.67
CA TYR A 166 -2.62 13.33 0.04
C TYR A 166 -3.52 13.94 1.10
N LYS A 167 -3.88 15.21 0.89
CA LYS A 167 -4.85 15.89 1.74
C LYS A 167 -6.25 15.37 1.43
N TYR A 168 -7.09 15.31 2.46
CA TYR A 168 -8.52 15.09 2.33
C TYR A 168 -9.11 16.02 1.26
N ASN A 169 -9.98 15.45 0.42
CA ASN A 169 -10.68 16.14 -0.65
C ASN A 169 -11.99 15.41 -0.96
N LYS A 170 -12.90 16.03 -1.72
CA LYS A 170 -14.17 15.44 -2.16
C LYS A 170 -13.98 14.20 -3.05
N LYS A 171 -12.86 14.11 -3.78
CA LYS A 171 -12.53 12.92 -4.60
C LYS A 171 -12.04 11.78 -3.69
N PRO A 172 -12.58 10.56 -3.79
CA PRO A 172 -12.16 9.44 -2.93
C PRO A 172 -10.72 8.99 -3.20
N LEU A 173 -9.96 8.76 -2.12
CA LEU A 173 -8.61 8.18 -2.13
C LEU A 173 -8.62 6.67 -1.87
N GLY A 174 -9.69 6.16 -1.26
CA GLY A 174 -9.93 4.74 -1.08
C GLY A 174 -11.25 4.34 -1.70
N GLY A 175 -11.36 3.12 -2.18
CA GLY A 175 -12.64 2.54 -2.57
C GLY A 175 -13.33 1.80 -1.41
N GLY A 176 -14.19 0.85 -1.77
CA GLY A 176 -14.95 -0.04 -0.88
C GLY A 176 -14.06 -0.61 0.21
N ALA A 177 -13.16 -1.47 -0.24
CA ALA A 177 -12.27 -2.28 0.58
C ALA A 177 -10.94 -1.56 0.86
N LEU A 178 -10.95 -0.21 0.84
CA LEU A 178 -9.76 0.62 1.02
C LEU A 178 -8.69 0.40 -0.05
N GLU A 179 -9.09 -0.05 -1.24
CA GLU A 179 -8.25 -0.06 -2.42
C GLU A 179 -7.87 1.38 -2.80
N TRP A 180 -6.59 1.60 -3.08
CA TRP A 180 -6.10 2.93 -3.43
C TRP A 180 -6.72 3.44 -4.74
N ASN A 181 -7.39 4.58 -4.65
CA ASN A 181 -7.98 5.26 -5.80
C ASN A 181 -7.01 6.31 -6.34
N TYR A 182 -6.54 6.07 -7.56
CA TYR A 182 -5.58 6.89 -8.29
C TYR A 182 -6.23 8.14 -8.92
N THR A 183 -6.96 8.90 -8.10
CA THR A 183 -7.85 10.00 -8.53
C THR A 183 -7.31 11.39 -8.19
N GLN A 184 -6.25 11.45 -7.37
CA GLN A 184 -5.70 12.69 -6.86
C GLN A 184 -4.19 12.78 -7.10
N LYS A 185 -3.71 14.02 -7.21
CA LYS A 185 -2.29 14.36 -7.15
C LYS A 185 -1.86 14.46 -5.68
N PRO A 186 -0.69 13.95 -5.29
CA PRO A 186 -0.18 14.17 -3.94
C PRO A 186 0.02 15.66 -3.67
N SER A 187 -0.45 16.11 -2.52
CA SER A 187 -0.27 17.49 -2.04
C SER A 187 1.19 17.80 -1.75
N SER A 188 1.96 16.80 -1.33
CA SER A 188 3.41 16.89 -1.18
C SER A 188 4.04 15.50 -1.30
N TYR A 189 5.32 15.44 -1.67
CA TYR A 189 6.07 14.19 -1.73
C TYR A 189 7.57 14.43 -1.53
N ALA A 190 8.28 13.42 -1.02
CA ALA A 190 9.73 13.44 -0.93
C ALA A 190 10.33 12.06 -1.17
N LYS A 191 11.55 12.04 -1.70
CA LYS A 191 12.33 10.82 -1.90
C LYS A 191 12.88 10.33 -0.57
N ILE A 192 12.62 9.08 -0.24
CA ILE A 192 13.23 8.42 0.91
C ILE A 192 14.69 8.16 0.57
N SER A 193 15.58 8.74 1.37
CA SER A 193 17.03 8.67 1.18
C SER A 193 17.67 7.62 2.09
N HIS A 194 17.05 7.34 3.25
CA HIS A 194 17.50 6.31 4.18
C HIS A 194 16.35 5.82 5.06
N THR A 195 16.51 4.62 5.61
CA THR A 195 15.54 4.02 6.52
C THR A 195 16.25 3.30 7.64
N LEU A 196 15.82 3.56 8.87
CA LEU A 196 16.26 2.87 10.08
C LEU A 196 15.07 2.17 10.72
N ASN A 197 15.17 0.86 10.95
CA ASN A 197 14.17 0.09 11.69
C ASN A 197 14.68 -0.12 13.13
N LYS A 198 13.86 0.18 14.14
CA LYS A 198 14.16 -0.02 15.56
C LYS A 198 12.91 -0.55 16.27
N GLY A 199 12.83 -1.87 16.43
CA GLY A 199 11.65 -2.54 17.00
C GLY A 199 10.39 -2.22 16.21
N SER A 200 9.34 -1.74 16.89
CA SER A 200 8.07 -1.32 16.27
C SER A 200 8.16 -0.01 15.48
N LYS A 201 9.27 0.74 15.61
CA LYS A 201 9.46 2.04 14.99
C LYS A 201 10.29 1.92 13.71
N LYS A 202 9.86 2.67 12.69
CA LYS A 202 10.57 2.88 11.44
C LYS A 202 10.80 4.37 11.26
N TYR A 203 12.05 4.76 11.00
CA TYR A 203 12.44 6.13 10.72
C TYR A 203 12.78 6.27 9.25
N LEU A 204 12.10 7.18 8.57
CA LEU A 204 12.32 7.51 7.17
C LEU A 204 13.01 8.87 7.08
N TYR A 205 14.14 8.92 6.39
CA TYR A 205 14.95 10.11 6.25
C TYR A 205 14.87 10.66 4.83
N PHE A 206 14.74 11.97 4.69
CA PHE A 206 14.57 12.63 3.40
C PHE A 206 15.05 14.08 3.44
N GLN A 207 15.33 14.63 2.26
CA GLN A 207 15.91 15.98 2.10
C GLN A 207 14.87 17.10 2.12
N LYS A 208 13.68 16.84 1.56
CA LYS A 208 12.65 17.85 1.32
C LYS A 208 11.50 17.68 2.30
N LYS A 209 11.02 18.76 2.90
CA LYS A 209 9.85 18.76 3.78
C LYS A 209 8.64 18.17 3.05
N ILE A 210 7.87 17.33 3.73
CA ILE A 210 6.56 16.84 3.28
C ILE A 210 5.50 17.63 4.05
N SER A 211 4.85 18.58 3.37
CA SER A 211 3.76 19.36 3.97
C SER A 211 2.55 18.47 4.27
N GLY A 212 1.92 18.68 5.43
CA GLY A 212 0.76 17.91 5.89
C GLY A 212 1.11 16.72 6.80
N ILE A 213 2.40 16.41 6.98
CA ILE A 213 2.86 15.40 7.94
C ILE A 213 3.88 16.04 8.88
N LYS A 214 3.75 15.77 10.18
CA LYS A 214 4.73 16.20 11.17
C LYS A 214 5.97 15.31 11.10
N ALA A 215 7.06 15.89 10.61
CA ALA A 215 8.39 15.28 10.61
C ALA A 215 9.34 16.11 11.48
N THR A 216 10.29 15.45 12.13
CA THR A 216 11.36 16.13 12.85
C THR A 216 12.33 16.74 11.85
N ARG A 217 12.54 18.05 11.90
CA ARG A 217 13.66 18.69 11.20
C ARG A 217 14.95 18.30 11.91
N LEU A 218 15.95 17.87 11.14
CA LEU A 218 17.28 17.56 11.64
C LEU A 218 18.19 18.75 11.33
N ASN A 219 19.01 19.13 12.30
CA ASN A 219 20.03 20.16 12.13
C ASN A 219 21.32 19.47 11.68
N ASN A 220 22.00 20.06 10.70
CA ASN A 220 23.36 19.69 10.26
C ASN A 220 23.55 18.19 9.99
N GLY A 221 23.42 17.78 8.73
CA GLY A 221 23.76 16.43 8.33
C GLY A 221 23.28 16.07 6.95
N LYS A 222 23.59 14.83 6.54
CA LYS A 222 23.23 14.29 5.22
C LYS A 222 21.72 14.29 4.96
N TYR A 223 20.86 14.36 5.98
CA TYR A 223 19.40 14.36 5.85
C TYR A 223 18.79 15.50 6.65
N HIS A 224 17.81 16.20 6.08
CA HIS A 224 17.19 17.37 6.74
C HIS A 224 15.92 17.05 7.52
N TYR A 225 15.27 15.92 7.25
CA TYR A 225 14.01 15.55 7.88
C TYR A 225 13.96 14.06 8.20
N ARG A 226 13.30 13.74 9.32
CA ARG A 226 13.02 12.38 9.77
C ARG A 226 11.54 12.24 10.10
N LEU A 227 10.88 11.28 9.46
CA LEU A 227 9.53 10.84 9.82
C LEU A 227 9.61 9.56 10.65
N SER A 228 8.89 9.51 11.77
CA SER A 228 8.70 8.29 12.55
C SER A 228 7.36 7.65 12.19
N ILE A 229 7.39 6.36 11.88
CA ILE A 229 6.23 5.48 11.73
C ILE A 229 6.34 4.43 12.83
N ASN A 230 5.39 4.42 13.76
CA ASN A 230 5.31 3.43 14.83
C ASN A 230 4.17 2.45 14.53
N ASN A 231 4.47 1.17 14.38
CA ASN A 231 3.45 0.13 14.37
C ASN A 231 2.90 -0.04 15.80
N GLN A 232 1.58 0.06 15.95
CA GLN A 232 0.94 -0.09 17.26
C GLN A 232 0.80 -1.55 17.69
N HIS A 233 0.95 -2.52 16.77
CA HIS A 233 0.79 -3.96 17.01
C HIS A 233 -0.58 -4.35 17.60
N THR A 234 -1.59 -3.49 17.38
CA THR A 234 -2.97 -3.66 17.82
C THR A 234 -3.90 -3.67 16.61
N PRO A 235 -3.86 -4.70 15.76
CA PRO A 235 -4.79 -4.77 14.65
C PRO A 235 -6.21 -5.04 15.13
N TYR A 236 -7.19 -4.56 14.36
CA TYR A 236 -8.60 -4.76 14.62
C TYR A 236 -9.29 -5.33 13.40
N GLN A 237 -10.28 -6.18 13.65
CA GLN A 237 -11.27 -6.63 12.68
C GLN A 237 -12.61 -6.00 13.03
N TYR A 238 -13.28 -5.44 12.03
CA TYR A 238 -14.70 -5.13 12.12
C TYR A 238 -15.47 -6.26 11.46
N ILE A 239 -16.32 -6.94 12.23
CA ILE A 239 -17.25 -7.95 11.75
C ILE A 239 -18.53 -7.22 11.35
N GLY A 240 -18.80 -7.16 10.05
CA GLY A 240 -20.04 -6.58 9.50
C GLY A 240 -21.09 -7.65 9.24
N LYS A 241 -22.29 -7.22 8.86
CA LYS A 241 -23.38 -8.14 8.47
C LYS A 241 -23.03 -9.02 7.27
N SER A 242 -22.25 -8.47 6.33
CA SER A 242 -21.98 -9.13 5.06
C SER A 242 -20.48 -9.11 4.67
N TYR A 243 -19.67 -8.23 5.26
CA TYR A 243 -18.23 -8.11 4.99
C TYR A 243 -17.46 -7.81 6.26
N ASP A 244 -16.30 -8.46 6.42
CA ASP A 244 -15.36 -8.15 7.48
C ASP A 244 -14.20 -7.33 6.95
N MET A 245 -13.91 -6.23 7.63
CA MET A 245 -12.75 -5.42 7.36
C MET A 245 -11.71 -5.63 8.44
N VAL A 246 -10.43 -5.60 8.08
CA VAL A 246 -9.33 -5.75 9.02
C VAL A 246 -8.34 -4.62 8.76
N ALA A 247 -7.68 -4.10 9.79
CA ALA A 247 -6.63 -3.11 9.63
C ALA A 247 -5.53 -3.24 10.68
N SER A 248 -4.32 -2.87 10.28
CA SER A 248 -3.19 -2.56 11.16
C SER A 248 -3.15 -1.06 11.45
N PHE A 249 -2.71 -0.69 12.64
CA PHE A 249 -2.71 0.70 13.12
C PHE A 249 -1.31 1.21 13.38
N TYR A 250 -1.13 2.49 13.09
CA TYR A 250 0.17 3.16 13.14
C TYR A 250 0.04 4.56 13.72
N THR A 251 1.09 5.03 14.37
CA THR A 251 1.27 6.45 14.69
C THR A 251 2.37 7.02 13.82
N ILE A 252 2.08 8.08 13.07
CA ILE A 252 3.00 8.71 12.12
C ILE A 252 3.09 10.18 12.42
N GLY A 253 4.28 10.65 12.82
CA GLY A 253 4.45 12.04 13.24
C GLY A 253 3.56 12.45 14.43
N GLY A 254 3.04 11.50 15.20
CA GLY A 254 2.07 11.73 16.28
C GLY A 254 0.60 11.59 15.87
N THR A 255 0.29 11.46 14.58
CA THR A 255 -1.08 11.27 14.08
C THR A 255 -1.39 9.79 13.92
N ASN A 256 -2.62 9.37 14.22
CA ASN A 256 -3.06 7.98 14.06
C ASN A 256 -3.50 7.68 12.63
N TYR A 257 -3.02 6.55 12.12
CA TYR A 257 -3.29 6.01 10.80
C TYR A 257 -3.68 4.54 10.88
N PHE A 258 -4.32 4.05 9.83
CA PHE A 258 -4.60 2.64 9.64
C PHE A 258 -4.36 2.23 8.19
N GLU A 259 -4.10 0.94 7.98
CA GLU A 259 -3.98 0.33 6.67
C GLU A 259 -4.66 -1.04 6.70
N ALA A 260 -5.49 -1.32 5.69
CA ALA A 260 -6.01 -2.67 5.49
C ALA A 260 -4.90 -3.59 4.93
N PRO A 261 -4.78 -4.83 5.43
CA PRO A 261 -3.97 -5.82 4.75
C PRO A 261 -4.56 -6.00 3.35
N ALA A 262 -3.70 -5.99 2.33
CA ALA A 262 -4.13 -6.34 0.98
C ALA A 262 -4.61 -7.80 1.03
N ARG A 263 -5.82 -8.04 0.54
CA ARG A 263 -6.50 -9.33 0.43
C ARG A 263 -6.71 -9.62 -1.04
#